data_AF-A0A7L8V257-F1
#
_entry.id   AF-A0A7L8V257-F1
#
_cell.length_a   1.000
_cell.length_b   1.000
_cell.length_c   1.000
_cell.angle_alpha   90.00
_cell.angle_beta   90.00
_cell.angle_gamma   90.00
#
_symmetry.space_group_name_H-M   'P 1'
#
loop_
_entity.id
_entity.type
_entity.pdbx_description
1 polymer ?
#
loop_
_entity_poly.entity_id
_entity_poly.type
_entity_poly.pdbx_seq_one_letter_code
_entity_poly.pdbx_strand_id
1 'polypeptide(L)'
;MNKQNGFTVLEVVVVVLILSIVAGVGISKFYYTQPVIHTAKIKSDISLIRLALSDAKTASVLKNEFFQIKSLDNAQINIPNENLFTGFDDIKLLSYPIISSTSKDAVGGNWVKMSNDTYRAYVSKNDFIDFKYNSLDNSFECDYAIDLCKELRQ
;
A
#
# COMPACT_ATOMS: atom_id res chain seq x y z
N MET A 1 -8.42 -15.52 -56.55
CA MET A 1 -9.70 -15.34 -55.81
C MET A 1 -9.45 -15.68 -54.36
N ASN A 2 -9.52 -14.69 -53.46
CA ASN A 2 -9.23 -14.87 -52.04
C ASN A 2 -10.52 -15.33 -51.34
N LYS A 3 -10.59 -16.61 -50.94
CA LYS A 3 -11.76 -17.17 -50.24
C LYS A 3 -11.67 -16.78 -48.76
N GLN A 4 -12.48 -15.80 -48.33
CA GLN A 4 -12.67 -15.54 -46.91
C GLN A 4 -13.67 -16.57 -46.37
N ASN A 5 -13.19 -17.52 -45.57
CA ASN A 5 -14.04 -18.46 -44.85
C ASN A 5 -14.57 -17.73 -43.61
N GLY A 6 -15.88 -17.43 -43.57
CA GLY A 6 -16.53 -16.94 -42.36
C GLY A 6 -16.72 -18.07 -41.34
N PHE A 7 -16.65 -17.74 -40.06
CA PHE A 7 -16.97 -18.66 -38.96
C PHE A 7 -18.40 -19.17 -39.09
N THR A 8 -18.61 -20.45 -38.79
CA THR A 8 -19.97 -21.02 -38.78
C THR A 8 -20.73 -20.57 -37.53
N VAL A 9 -22.06 -20.43 -37.64
CA VAL A 9 -22.91 -20.01 -36.50
C VAL A 9 -22.73 -20.95 -35.30
N LEU A 10 -22.59 -22.25 -35.54
CA LEU A 10 -22.33 -23.25 -34.49
C LEU A 10 -21.00 -22.99 -33.77
N GLU A 11 -19.95 -22.65 -34.50
CA GLU A 11 -18.63 -22.36 -33.95
C GLU A 11 -18.66 -21.09 -33.09
N VAL A 12 -19.38 -20.05 -33.52
CA VAL A 12 -19.60 -18.85 -32.71
C VAL A 12 -20.33 -19.18 -31.40
N VAL A 13 -21.36 -20.02 -31.44
CA VAL A 13 -22.11 -20.44 -30.25
C VAL A 13 -21.22 -21.22 -29.28
N VAL A 14 -20.41 -22.15 -29.78
CA VAL A 14 -19.47 -22.93 -28.96
C VAL A 14 -18.43 -22.02 -28.29
N VAL A 15 -17.88 -21.05 -29.02
CA VAL A 15 -16.89 -20.11 -28.46
C VAL A 15 -17.50 -19.24 -27.36
N VAL A 16 -18.71 -18.68 -27.56
CA VAL A 16 -19.38 -17.86 -26.55
C VAL A 16 -19.74 -18.68 -25.29
N LEU A 17 -20.14 -19.93 -25.46
CA LEU A 17 -20.40 -20.85 -24.35
C LEU A 17 -19.13 -21.16 -23.55
N ILE A 18 -18.01 -21.40 -24.22
CA ILE A 18 -16.72 -21.61 -23.54
C ILE A 18 -16.30 -20.33 -22.79
N LEU A 19 -16.39 -19.17 -23.42
CA LEU A 19 -16.02 -17.89 -22.81
C LEU A 19 -16.84 -17.57 -21.56
N SER A 20 -18.15 -17.86 -21.57
CA SER A 20 -19.02 -17.62 -20.41
C SER A 20 -18.69 -18.52 -19.22
N ILE A 21 -18.33 -19.78 -19.45
CA ILE A 21 -17.88 -20.69 -18.38
C ILE A 21 -16.55 -20.21 -17.79
N VAL A 22 -15.58 -19.88 -18.64
CA VAL A 22 -14.25 -19.40 -18.21
C VAL A 22 -14.35 -18.08 -17.46
N ALA A 23 -15.18 -17.14 -17.94
CA ALA A 23 -15.44 -15.87 -17.27
C ALA A 23 -16.07 -16.07 -15.88
N GLY A 24 -17.07 -16.95 -15.75
CA GLY A 24 -17.73 -17.23 -14.48
C GLY A 24 -16.77 -17.73 -13.40
N VAL A 25 -15.88 -18.67 -13.74
CA VAL A 25 -14.88 -19.19 -12.80
C VAL A 25 -13.78 -18.15 -12.51
N GLY A 26 -13.27 -17.47 -13.54
CA GLY A 26 -12.17 -16.52 -13.40
C GLY A 26 -12.52 -15.28 -12.55
N ILE A 27 -13.73 -14.75 -12.70
CA ILE A 27 -14.18 -13.55 -11.97
C ILE A 27 -14.27 -13.82 -10.47
N SER A 28 -14.80 -14.99 -10.06
CA SER A 28 -14.97 -15.33 -8.64
C SER A 28 -13.63 -15.29 -7.87
N LYS A 29 -12.55 -15.80 -8.47
CA LYS A 29 -11.22 -15.82 -7.85
C LYS A 29 -10.62 -14.42 -7.71
N PHE A 30 -10.86 -13.53 -8.68
CA PHE A 30 -10.32 -12.17 -8.68
C PHE A 30 -10.85 -11.33 -7.50
N TYR A 31 -12.14 -11.46 -7.16
CA TYR A 31 -12.73 -10.71 -6.04
C TYR A 31 -12.14 -11.09 -4.68
N TYR A 32 -11.84 -12.37 -4.45
CA TYR A 32 -11.22 -12.81 -3.19
C TYR A 32 -9.74 -12.45 -3.08
N THR A 33 -9.03 -12.28 -4.21
CA THR A 33 -7.60 -11.96 -4.19
C THR A 33 -7.30 -10.49 -3.88
N GLN A 34 -8.20 -9.56 -4.20
CA GLN A 34 -7.93 -8.12 -4.06
C GLN A 34 -7.62 -7.67 -2.62
N PRO A 35 -8.43 -8.01 -1.59
CA PRO A 35 -8.11 -7.64 -0.21
C PRO A 35 -6.79 -8.24 0.30
N VAL A 36 -6.46 -9.46 -0.14
CA VAL A 36 -5.21 -10.14 0.19
C VAL A 36 -4.01 -9.40 -0.40
N ILE A 37 -4.12 -8.95 -1.66
CA ILE A 37 -3.07 -8.16 -2.33
C ILE A 37 -2.86 -6.83 -1.61
N HIS A 38 -3.93 -6.12 -1.24
CA HIS A 38 -3.82 -4.85 -0.53
C HIS A 38 -3.15 -5.01 0.84
N THR A 39 -3.55 -6.04 1.60
CA THR A 39 -2.97 -6.35 2.90
C THR A 39 -1.49 -6.72 2.77
N ALA A 40 -1.14 -7.56 1.79
CA ALA A 40 0.25 -7.93 1.50
C ALA A 40 1.10 -6.71 1.10
N LYS A 41 0.55 -5.81 0.28
CA LYS A 41 1.20 -4.55 -0.07
C LYS A 41 1.45 -3.70 1.17
N ILE A 42 0.45 -3.51 2.03
CA ILE A 42 0.56 -2.72 3.26
C ILE A 42 1.62 -3.31 4.19
N LYS A 43 1.65 -4.65 4.37
CA LYS A 43 2.69 -5.34 5.15
C LYS A 43 4.09 -5.08 4.60
N SER A 44 4.24 -5.15 3.28
CA SER A 44 5.50 -4.82 2.60
C SER A 44 5.90 -3.37 2.84
N ASP A 45 4.97 -2.43 2.65
CA ASP A 45 5.19 -1.00 2.87
C ASP A 45 5.63 -0.72 4.33
N ILE A 46 4.96 -1.32 5.32
CA ILE A 46 5.32 -1.20 6.74
C ILE A 46 6.73 -1.74 7.01
N SER A 47 7.06 -2.89 6.42
CA SER A 47 8.39 -3.51 6.59
C SER A 47 9.49 -2.62 6.00
N LEU A 48 9.24 -2.01 4.83
CA LEU A 48 10.15 -1.06 4.20
C LEU A 48 10.33 0.22 5.05
N ILE A 49 9.24 0.78 5.59
CA ILE A 49 9.30 1.97 6.45
C ILE A 49 10.12 1.67 7.71
N ARG A 50 9.85 0.54 8.38
CA ARG A 50 10.59 0.13 9.59
C ARG A 50 12.05 -0.17 9.31
N LEU A 51 12.35 -0.81 8.18
CA LEU A 51 13.72 -1.04 7.74
C LEU A 51 14.45 0.27 7.50
N ALA A 52 13.84 1.21 6.77
CA ALA A 52 14.43 2.52 6.50
C ALA A 52 14.70 3.31 7.80
N LEU A 53 13.80 3.24 8.78
CA LEU A 53 14.02 3.83 10.11
C LEU A 53 15.19 3.19 10.86
N SER A 54 15.28 1.86 10.82
CA SER A 54 16.38 1.11 11.43
C SER A 54 17.72 1.40 10.76
N ASP A 55 17.74 1.50 9.44
CA ASP A 55 18.92 1.82 8.64
C ASP A 55 19.40 3.25 8.91
N ALA A 56 18.48 4.22 8.93
CA ALA A 56 18.78 5.60 9.27
C ALA A 56 19.36 5.72 10.69
N LYS A 57 18.78 5.01 11.66
CA LYS A 57 19.30 4.95 13.03
C LYS A 57 20.71 4.39 13.08
N THR A 58 20.94 3.27 12.38
CA THR A 58 22.24 2.61 12.32
C THR A 58 23.28 3.53 11.67
N ALA A 59 22.92 4.24 10.60
CA ALA A 59 23.80 5.20 9.93
C ALA A 59 24.21 6.35 10.85
N SER A 60 23.29 6.93 11.63
CA SER A 60 23.62 8.00 12.58
C SER A 60 24.49 7.50 13.75
N VAL A 61 24.24 6.29 14.25
CA VAL A 61 25.10 5.67 15.29
C VAL A 61 26.52 5.49 14.77
N LEU A 62 26.70 5.02 13.53
CA LEU A 62 28.03 4.88 12.91
C LEU A 62 28.76 6.21 12.73
N LYS A 63 28.02 7.31 12.52
CA LYS A 63 28.56 8.67 12.45
C LYS A 63 28.80 9.31 13.83
N ASN A 64 28.46 8.62 14.92
CA ASN A 64 28.46 9.17 16.27
C ASN A 64 27.58 10.44 16.39
N GLU A 65 26.46 10.46 15.67
CA GLU A 65 25.48 11.55 15.68
C GLU A 65 24.26 11.17 16.51
N PHE A 66 23.65 12.14 17.19
CA PHE A 66 22.38 11.93 17.86
C PHE A 66 21.27 11.71 16.83
N PHE A 67 20.63 10.54 16.86
CA PHE A 67 19.57 10.19 15.92
C PHE A 67 18.20 10.62 16.45
N GLN A 68 17.59 11.60 15.78
CA GLN A 68 16.21 12.00 16.02
C GLN A 68 15.56 12.44 14.72
N ILE A 69 14.52 11.71 14.29
CA ILE A 69 13.72 12.10 13.12
C ILE A 69 12.45 12.79 13.63
N LYS A 70 12.24 14.06 13.22
CA LYS A 70 11.06 14.85 13.62
C LYS A 70 9.79 14.45 12.87
N SER A 71 9.92 14.10 11.60
CA SER A 71 8.83 13.73 10.69
C SER A 71 9.34 12.70 9.70
N LEU A 72 8.45 11.85 9.16
CA LEU A 72 8.84 10.85 8.16
C LEU A 72 8.83 11.40 6.72
N ASP A 73 8.28 12.59 6.52
CA ASP A 73 8.18 13.27 5.22
C ASP A 73 7.87 14.77 5.37
N ASN A 74 7.86 15.47 4.23
CA ASN A 74 7.40 16.84 4.08
C ASN A 74 5.97 16.95 3.50
N ALA A 75 5.25 15.83 3.40
CA ALA A 75 3.96 15.79 2.72
C ALA A 75 2.89 16.58 3.49
N GLN A 76 1.96 17.17 2.73
CA GLN A 76 0.78 17.82 3.30
C GLN A 76 -0.27 16.80 3.76
N ILE A 77 -1.05 17.18 4.78
CA ILE A 77 -2.08 16.31 5.37
C ILE A 77 -3.24 16.16 4.39
N ASN A 78 -3.63 14.91 4.11
CA ASN A 78 -4.79 14.53 3.31
C ASN A 78 -4.80 15.13 1.88
N ILE A 79 -3.63 15.36 1.30
CA ILE A 79 -3.45 15.81 -0.08
C ILE A 79 -3.01 14.62 -0.96
N PRO A 80 -3.58 14.46 -2.17
CA PRO A 80 -3.19 13.39 -3.08
C PRO A 80 -1.88 13.73 -3.80
N ASN A 81 -1.18 12.70 -4.28
CA ASN A 81 0.08 12.80 -5.03
C ASN A 81 1.27 13.38 -4.24
N GLU A 82 1.14 13.49 -2.92
CA GLU A 82 2.26 13.81 -2.05
C GLU A 82 3.17 12.60 -1.82
N ASN A 83 4.46 12.85 -1.65
CA ASN A 83 5.44 11.81 -1.40
C ASN A 83 5.55 11.51 0.10
N LEU A 84 5.10 10.33 0.51
CA LEU A 84 5.19 9.88 1.90
C LEU A 84 6.49 9.12 2.15
N PHE A 85 6.96 9.19 3.40
CA PHE A 85 8.11 8.45 3.92
C PHE A 85 9.44 8.68 3.17
N THR A 86 9.63 9.87 2.60
CA THR A 86 10.91 10.26 1.95
C THR A 86 12.02 10.58 2.95
N GLY A 87 11.65 10.83 4.20
CA GLY A 87 12.50 11.42 5.22
C GLY A 87 12.33 12.94 5.34
N PHE A 88 12.99 13.51 6.34
CA PHE A 88 12.88 14.91 6.74
C PHE A 88 14.27 15.48 7.05
N ASP A 89 14.46 16.77 6.73
CA ASP A 89 15.76 17.45 6.76
C ASP A 89 16.83 16.66 5.97
N ASP A 90 17.97 16.35 6.59
CA ASP A 90 19.10 15.64 5.98
C ASP A 90 18.95 14.10 6.02
N ILE A 91 17.88 13.59 6.62
CA ILE A 91 17.65 12.15 6.78
C ILE A 91 16.77 11.67 5.64
N LYS A 92 17.31 10.75 4.84
CA LYS A 92 16.57 10.06 3.77
C LYS A 92 16.05 8.73 4.29
N LEU A 93 14.80 8.41 3.96
CA LEU A 93 14.17 7.14 4.29
C LEU A 93 13.97 6.29 3.04
N LEU A 94 12.79 6.33 2.41
CA LEU A 94 12.54 5.54 1.21
C LEU A 94 13.10 6.24 -0.05
N SER A 95 13.86 5.50 -0.84
CA SER A 95 14.31 5.94 -2.18
C SER A 95 13.15 6.05 -3.18
N TYR A 96 12.12 5.21 -3.00
CA TYR A 96 10.89 5.24 -3.78
C TYR A 96 9.74 5.65 -2.85
N PRO A 97 9.19 6.86 -2.99
CA PRO A 97 8.15 7.35 -2.11
C PRO A 97 6.85 6.57 -2.30
N ILE A 98 6.10 6.43 -1.20
CA ILE A 98 4.71 5.98 -1.28
C ILE A 98 3.87 7.19 -1.62
N ILE A 99 3.08 7.09 -2.70
CA ILE A 99 2.24 8.21 -3.15
C ILE A 99 0.97 8.27 -2.31
N SER A 100 0.74 9.43 -1.69
CA SER A 100 -0.44 9.72 -0.88
C SER A 100 -1.71 9.79 -1.73
N SER A 101 -2.82 9.35 -1.15
CA SER A 101 -4.17 9.59 -1.67
C SER A 101 -4.91 10.61 -0.78
N THR A 102 -6.22 10.75 -0.98
CA THR A 102 -7.11 11.45 -0.05
C THR A 102 -8.00 10.46 0.67
N SER A 103 -8.47 10.81 1.87
CA SER A 103 -9.47 10.03 2.60
C SER A 103 -10.79 9.84 1.84
N LYS A 104 -11.10 10.71 0.87
CA LYS A 104 -12.31 10.62 0.05
C LYS A 104 -12.17 9.60 -1.09
N ASP A 105 -10.97 9.53 -1.68
CA ASP A 105 -10.70 8.76 -2.89
C ASP A 105 -9.86 7.50 -2.64
N ALA A 106 -9.42 7.28 -1.40
CA ALA A 106 -8.61 6.13 -1.02
C ALA A 106 -9.35 4.80 -1.26
N VAL A 107 -8.63 3.87 -1.86
CA VAL A 107 -9.02 2.47 -2.01
C VAL A 107 -7.98 1.58 -1.35
N GLY A 108 -8.18 0.26 -1.42
CA GLY A 108 -7.25 -0.67 -0.81
C GLY A 108 -5.83 -0.53 -1.35
N GLY A 109 -4.85 -0.59 -0.45
CA GLY A 109 -3.42 -0.41 -0.72
C GLY A 109 -2.96 1.06 -0.74
N ASN A 110 -3.86 2.03 -0.59
CA ASN A 110 -3.49 3.45 -0.50
C ASN A 110 -3.06 3.84 0.91
N TRP A 111 -2.20 4.85 0.97
CA TRP A 111 -1.78 5.54 2.18
C TRP A 111 -2.25 6.99 2.16
N VAL A 112 -2.59 7.53 3.32
CA VAL A 112 -3.00 8.94 3.49
C VAL A 112 -2.38 9.48 4.76
N LYS A 113 -1.74 10.66 4.68
CA LYS A 113 -1.28 11.37 5.88
C LYS A 113 -2.46 12.03 6.60
N MET A 114 -2.68 11.70 7.87
CA MET A 114 -3.80 12.21 8.67
C MET A 114 -3.38 13.32 9.64
N SER A 115 -2.14 13.28 10.11
CA SER A 115 -1.50 14.31 10.93
C SER A 115 0.02 14.30 10.68
N ASN A 116 0.78 15.08 11.45
CA ASN A 116 2.25 15.08 11.36
C ASN A 116 2.89 13.74 11.75
N ASP A 117 2.20 12.94 12.57
CA ASP A 117 2.68 11.68 13.14
C ASP A 117 1.78 10.49 12.80
N THR A 118 0.64 10.70 12.15
CA THR A 118 -0.35 9.65 11.90
C THR A 118 -0.58 9.44 10.41
N TYR A 119 -0.51 8.19 9.99
CA TYR A 119 -0.62 7.73 8.61
C TYR A 119 -1.65 6.63 8.53
N ARG A 120 -2.61 6.77 7.62
CA ARG A 120 -3.68 5.81 7.42
C ARG A 120 -3.39 4.91 6.24
N ALA A 121 -3.40 3.60 6.46
CA ALA A 121 -3.35 2.58 5.42
C ALA A 121 -4.75 2.03 5.19
N TYR A 122 -5.23 2.06 3.94
CA TYR A 122 -6.55 1.56 3.57
C TYR A 122 -6.44 0.12 3.07
N VAL A 123 -7.10 -0.84 3.71
CA VAL A 123 -7.23 -2.22 3.22
C VAL A 123 -8.36 -2.32 2.20
N SER A 124 -9.41 -1.52 2.41
CA SER A 124 -10.48 -1.26 1.45
C SER A 124 -10.98 0.17 1.62
N LYS A 125 -11.98 0.60 0.84
CA LYS A 125 -12.57 1.94 0.95
C LYS A 125 -13.12 2.25 2.35
N ASN A 126 -13.64 1.23 3.05
CA ASN A 126 -14.28 1.39 4.35
C ASN A 126 -13.48 0.77 5.50
N ASP A 127 -12.34 0.16 5.20
CA ASP A 127 -11.53 -0.57 6.17
C ASP A 127 -10.10 -0.06 6.09
N PHE A 128 -9.62 0.49 7.20
CA PHE A 128 -8.35 1.18 7.29
C PHE A 128 -7.77 1.07 8.69
N ILE A 129 -6.47 1.34 8.78
CA ILE A 129 -5.76 1.40 10.05
C ILE A 129 -4.84 2.60 10.10
N ASP A 130 -4.77 3.20 11.28
CA ASP A 130 -3.88 4.32 11.56
C ASP A 130 -2.58 3.79 12.19
N PHE A 131 -1.47 4.16 11.56
CA PHE A 131 -0.12 4.00 12.07
C PHE A 131 0.36 5.32 12.64
N LYS A 132 0.94 5.25 13.83
CA LYS A 132 1.52 6.39 14.52
C LYS A 132 3.03 6.26 14.57
N TYR A 133 3.69 7.34 14.19
CA TYR A 133 5.11 7.54 14.36
C TYR A 133 5.39 8.19 15.72
N ASN A 134 6.31 7.62 16.49
CA ASN A 134 6.79 8.21 17.73
C ASN A 134 8.25 8.63 17.57
N SER A 135 8.52 9.94 17.61
CA SER A 135 9.86 10.49 17.43
C SER A 135 10.80 10.30 18.63
N LEU A 136 10.29 9.85 19.78
CA LEU A 136 11.10 9.58 20.98
C LEU A 136 11.82 8.23 20.89
N ASP A 137 11.12 7.21 20.42
CA ASP A 137 11.65 5.84 20.27
C ASP A 137 11.93 5.46 18.80
N ASN A 138 11.54 6.34 17.86
CA ASN A 138 11.56 6.13 16.41
C ASN A 138 10.73 4.90 15.98
N SER A 139 9.66 4.60 16.71
CA SER A 139 8.75 3.51 16.39
C SER A 139 7.65 3.94 15.42
N PHE A 140 7.23 2.99 14.59
CA PHE A 140 6.11 3.14 13.66
C PHE A 140 5.15 1.97 13.86
N GLU A 141 4.08 2.23 14.61
CA GLU A 141 3.19 1.19 15.13
C GLU A 141 1.71 1.57 14.97
N CYS A 142 0.85 0.56 14.93
CA CYS A 142 -0.59 0.72 15.03
C CYS A 142 -1.07 0.22 16.40
N ASP A 143 -2.32 0.54 16.76
CA ASP A 143 -2.91 0.03 18.00
C ASP A 143 -3.13 -1.49 17.93
N TYR A 144 -2.35 -2.25 18.70
CA TYR A 144 -2.40 -3.71 18.77
C TYR A 144 -3.69 -4.26 19.38
N ALA A 145 -4.54 -3.43 19.99
CA ALA A 145 -5.88 -3.85 20.37
C ALA A 145 -6.76 -4.16 19.16
N ILE A 146 -6.47 -3.55 18.01
CA ILE A 146 -7.20 -3.70 16.75
C ILE A 146 -6.74 -4.99 16.04
N ASP A 147 -7.67 -5.87 15.67
CA ASP A 147 -7.35 -7.15 15.04
C ASP A 147 -6.61 -6.98 13.70
N LEU A 148 -6.98 -5.96 12.92
CA LEU A 148 -6.30 -5.60 11.68
C LEU A 148 -4.81 -5.24 11.90
N CYS A 149 -4.48 -4.61 13.04
CA CYS A 149 -3.09 -4.32 13.40
C CYS A 149 -2.28 -5.60 13.62
N LYS A 150 -2.90 -6.59 14.28
CA LYS A 150 -2.25 -7.89 14.57
C LYS A 150 -1.97 -8.65 13.28
N GLU A 151 -2.91 -8.63 12.34
CA GLU A 151 -2.74 -9.27 11.03
C GLU A 151 -1.58 -8.65 10.24
N LEU A 152 -1.47 -7.31 10.26
CA LEU A 152 -0.44 -6.54 9.56
C LEU A 152 0.97 -6.62 10.18
N ARG A 153 1.12 -7.26 11.35
CA ARG A 153 2.41 -7.43 12.04
C ARG A 153 3.32 -8.50 11.41
N GLN A 154 2.72 -9.55 10.84
CA GLN A 154 3.42 -10.75 10.33
C GLN A 154 3.88 -10.60 8.89
#